data_AF-A0A7Y9K291-F1
#
_entry.id   AF-A0A7Y9K291-F1
#
_cell.length_a   1.000
_cell.length_b   1.000
_cell.length_c   1.000
_cell.angle_alpha   90.00
_cell.angle_beta   90.00
_cell.angle_gamma   90.00
#
_symmetry.space_group_name_H-M   'P 1'
#
loop_
_entity.id
_entity.type
_entity.pdbx_description
1 polymer ?
#
loop_
_entity_poly.entity_id
_entity_poly.type
_entity_poly.pdbx_seq_one_letter_code
_entity_poly.pdbx_strand_id
1 'polypeptide(L)'
;MPRVVDHDQRIARRIDAAVEAIQRNEPTDPALVTKAAKGILKLNFASVQAESGVKRHLFDKPRSIYAAQYELISTSMAAKGKVEPLALQLAECRRKLARSEKRLESAQTYNAHLLTLAHQFELEVARLREQVATLLDQGPDEPIVGSGRLIGLPTPERRRIGPGQGRRKAR
;
A
#
# COMPACT_ATOMS: atom_id res chain seq x y z
N MET A 1 3.13 -56.11 -9.37
CA MET A 1 1.68 -56.15 -9.03
C MET A 1 1.35 -54.87 -8.28
N PRO A 2 0.56 -53.93 -8.84
CA PRO A 2 0.11 -52.76 -8.08
C PRO A 2 -0.73 -53.23 -6.90
N ARG A 3 -0.43 -52.77 -5.67
CA ARG A 3 -1.26 -53.04 -4.50
C ARG A 3 -2.60 -52.33 -4.71
N VAL A 4 -3.69 -53.10 -4.83
CA VAL A 4 -5.04 -52.56 -4.78
C VAL A 4 -5.22 -52.03 -3.36
N VAL A 5 -5.42 -50.72 -3.24
CA VAL A 5 -5.71 -50.08 -1.97
C VAL A 5 -7.23 -50.03 -1.88
N ASP A 6 -7.79 -50.82 -0.97
CA ASP A 6 -9.22 -50.84 -0.73
C ASP A 6 -9.66 -49.58 0.03
N HIS A 7 -10.94 -49.25 -0.12
CA HIS A 7 -11.54 -48.11 0.56
C HIS A 7 -11.64 -48.37 2.06
N ASP A 8 -10.99 -47.56 2.89
CA ASP A 8 -11.03 -47.65 4.35
C ASP A 8 -11.76 -46.43 4.94
N GLN A 9 -12.86 -46.70 5.63
CA GLN A 9 -13.71 -45.69 6.25
C GLN A 9 -12.97 -44.89 7.35
N ARG A 10 -11.93 -45.46 7.98
CA ARG A 10 -11.09 -44.75 8.95
C ARG A 10 -10.25 -43.67 8.26
N ILE A 11 -9.75 -43.96 7.06
CA ILE A 11 -8.98 -43.01 6.26
C ILE A 11 -9.90 -41.89 5.76
N ALA A 12 -11.10 -42.23 5.28
CA ALA A 12 -12.11 -41.25 4.89
C ALA A 12 -12.40 -40.24 6.03
N ARG A 13 -12.67 -40.73 7.25
CA ARG A 13 -12.92 -39.88 8.42
C ARG A 13 -11.73 -38.98 8.79
N ARG A 14 -10.50 -39.44 8.61
CA ARG A 14 -9.30 -38.60 8.84
C ARG A 14 -9.18 -37.48 7.83
N ILE A 15 -9.53 -37.74 6.56
CA ILE A 15 -9.56 -36.71 5.53
C ILE A 15 -10.67 -35.69 5.85
N ASP A 16 -11.86 -36.15 6.21
CA ASP A 16 -12.99 -35.28 6.57
C ASP A 16 -12.64 -34.39 7.78
N ALA A 17 -12.08 -34.99 8.85
CA ALA A 17 -11.63 -34.25 10.03
C ALA A 17 -10.55 -33.21 9.71
N ALA A 18 -9.61 -33.55 8.82
CA ALA A 18 -8.58 -32.60 8.37
C ALA A 18 -9.18 -31.43 7.59
N VAL A 19 -10.19 -31.68 6.75
CA VAL A 19 -10.90 -30.61 6.04
C VAL A 19 -11.61 -29.69 7.03
N GLU A 20 -12.32 -30.23 8.01
CA GLU A 20 -12.98 -29.44 9.05
C GLU A 20 -11.99 -28.60 9.86
N ALA A 21 -10.87 -29.19 10.32
CA ALA A 21 -9.83 -28.50 11.08
C ALA A 21 -9.26 -27.32 10.30
N ILE A 22 -8.92 -27.52 9.02
CA ILE A 22 -8.41 -26.45 8.15
C ILE A 22 -9.49 -25.40 7.87
N GLN A 23 -10.75 -25.79 7.73
CA GLN A 23 -11.85 -24.84 7.54
C GLN A 23 -12.07 -23.95 8.75
N ARG A 24 -11.95 -24.50 9.97
CA ARG A 24 -12.06 -23.78 11.25
C ARG A 24 -10.80 -23.00 11.65
N ASN A 25 -9.71 -23.08 10.87
CA ASN A 25 -8.39 -22.54 11.18
C ASN A 25 -7.75 -23.14 12.45
N GLU A 26 -8.06 -24.39 12.78
CA GLU A 26 -7.54 -25.12 13.94
C GLU A 26 -6.79 -26.39 13.49
N PRO A 27 -5.76 -26.29 12.62
CA PRO A 27 -4.96 -27.46 12.24
C PRO A 27 -4.10 -27.95 13.40
N THR A 28 -3.75 -29.23 13.39
CA THR A 28 -2.83 -29.86 14.33
C THR A 28 -1.41 -29.96 13.80
N ASP A 29 -1.20 -29.95 12.48
CA ASP A 29 0.15 -29.96 11.91
C ASP A 29 0.90 -28.66 12.23
N PRO A 30 2.14 -28.71 12.78
CA PRO A 30 2.88 -27.51 13.19
C PRO A 30 3.09 -26.48 12.07
N ALA A 31 3.31 -26.93 10.83
CA ALA A 31 3.51 -26.02 9.70
C ALA A 31 2.19 -25.35 9.29
N LEU A 32 1.06 -26.03 9.45
CA LEU A 32 -0.26 -25.45 9.21
C LEU A 32 -0.69 -24.52 10.36
N VAL A 33 -0.37 -24.84 11.62
CA VAL A 33 -0.61 -23.97 12.79
C VAL A 33 0.04 -22.60 12.60
N THR A 34 1.31 -22.56 12.17
CA THR A 34 1.99 -21.28 11.90
C THR A 34 1.34 -20.48 10.76
N LYS A 35 0.77 -21.16 9.75
CA LYS A 35 0.02 -20.52 8.67
C LYS A 35 -1.34 -20.02 9.13
N ALA A 36 -2.03 -20.76 10.00
CA ALA A 36 -3.28 -20.37 10.61
C ALA A 36 -3.11 -19.11 11.47
N ALA A 37 -2.10 -19.09 12.34
CA ALA A 37 -1.76 -17.95 13.18
C ALA A 37 -1.43 -16.68 12.36
N LYS A 38 -0.85 -16.85 11.17
CA LYS A 38 -0.56 -15.75 10.23
C LYS A 38 -1.78 -15.34 9.37
N GLY A 39 -2.90 -16.05 9.46
CA GLY A 39 -4.09 -15.82 8.64
C GLY A 39 -3.89 -16.14 7.15
N ILE A 40 -2.91 -16.98 6.82
CA ILE A 40 -2.56 -17.37 5.43
C ILE A 40 -2.89 -18.83 5.12
N LEU A 41 -3.51 -19.55 6.06
CA LEU A 41 -3.93 -20.94 5.85
C LEU A 41 -5.00 -20.98 4.74
N LYS A 42 -4.76 -21.83 3.74
CA LYS A 42 -5.68 -22.06 2.63
C LYS A 42 -6.01 -23.53 2.57
N LEU A 43 -7.29 -23.83 2.44
CA LEU A 43 -7.75 -25.18 2.13
C LEU A 43 -7.28 -25.56 0.72
N ASN A 44 -6.48 -26.61 0.63
CA ASN A 44 -6.08 -27.25 -0.62
C ASN A 44 -5.67 -28.72 -0.34
N PHE A 45 -5.56 -29.54 -1.39
CA PHE A 45 -5.18 -30.95 -1.26
C PHE A 45 -3.84 -31.17 -0.52
N ALA A 46 -2.88 -30.24 -0.62
CA ALA A 46 -1.60 -30.36 0.07
C ALA A 46 -1.73 -30.10 1.59
N SER A 47 -2.54 -29.13 1.99
CA SER A 47 -2.86 -28.87 3.40
C SER A 47 -3.63 -30.03 4.02
N VAL A 48 -4.60 -30.60 3.29
CA VAL A 48 -5.35 -31.78 3.75
C VAL A 48 -4.43 -32.99 3.87
N GLN A 49 -3.47 -33.18 2.95
CA GLN A 49 -2.45 -34.23 3.07
C GLN A 49 -1.60 -34.06 4.34
N ALA A 50 -1.11 -32.85 4.60
CA ALA A 50 -0.26 -32.58 5.75
C ALA A 50 -1.01 -32.84 7.06
N GLU A 51 -2.26 -32.40 7.15
CA GLU A 51 -3.10 -32.55 8.34
C GLU A 51 -3.60 -33.99 8.54
N SER A 52 -4.13 -34.63 7.50
CA SER A 52 -4.68 -35.98 7.60
C SER A 52 -3.60 -37.06 7.68
N GLY A 53 -2.37 -36.78 7.22
CA GLY A 53 -1.30 -37.76 7.03
C GLY A 53 -1.57 -38.77 5.90
N VAL A 54 -2.62 -38.58 5.11
CA VAL A 54 -3.00 -39.48 4.00
C VAL A 54 -2.31 -39.04 2.72
N LYS A 55 -1.80 -40.01 1.94
CA LYS A 55 -1.11 -39.69 0.68
C LYS A 55 -2.09 -39.06 -0.32
N ARG A 56 -1.67 -37.93 -0.89
CA ARG A 56 -2.49 -37.08 -1.77
C ARG A 56 -3.14 -37.80 -2.96
N HIS A 57 -2.41 -38.71 -3.61
CA HIS A 57 -2.91 -39.45 -4.79
C HIS A 57 -4.17 -40.28 -4.53
N LEU A 58 -4.50 -40.53 -3.25
CA LEU A 58 -5.69 -41.28 -2.85
C LEU A 58 -6.98 -40.42 -2.90
N PHE A 59 -6.87 -39.09 -2.92
CA PHE A 59 -8.01 -38.17 -2.84
C PHE A 59 -7.86 -36.89 -3.68
N ASP A 60 -6.82 -36.74 -4.51
CA ASP A 60 -6.58 -35.52 -5.31
C ASP A 60 -7.10 -35.57 -6.75
N LYS A 61 -7.77 -36.66 -7.12
CA LYS A 61 -8.37 -36.85 -8.44
C LYS A 61 -9.84 -37.27 -8.32
N PRO A 62 -10.69 -36.90 -9.29
CA PRO A 62 -12.11 -37.29 -9.29
C PRO A 62 -12.36 -38.81 -9.23
N ARG A 63 -11.46 -39.61 -9.81
CA ARG A 63 -11.56 -41.09 -9.84
C ARG A 63 -10.64 -41.77 -8.83
N SER A 64 -10.30 -41.07 -7.76
CA SER A 64 -9.48 -41.62 -6.68
C SER A 64 -10.30 -42.51 -5.75
N ILE A 65 -9.63 -43.27 -4.88
CA ILE A 65 -10.28 -44.20 -3.94
C ILE A 65 -11.24 -43.46 -2.99
N TYR A 66 -10.93 -42.20 -2.70
CA TYR A 66 -11.73 -41.31 -1.86
C TYR A 66 -12.37 -40.19 -2.71
N ALA A 67 -13.11 -40.56 -3.75
CA ALA A 67 -13.79 -39.62 -4.65
C ALA A 67 -14.79 -38.69 -3.92
N ALA A 68 -15.50 -39.19 -2.91
CA ALA A 68 -16.41 -38.35 -2.11
C ALA A 68 -15.66 -37.23 -1.37
N GLN A 69 -14.50 -37.55 -0.78
CA GLN A 69 -13.63 -36.58 -0.12
C GLN A 69 -13.04 -35.59 -1.12
N TYR A 70 -12.68 -36.06 -2.33
CA TYR A 70 -12.26 -35.16 -3.41
C TYR A 70 -13.33 -34.11 -3.70
N GLU A 71 -14.60 -34.51 -3.86
CA GLU A 71 -15.72 -33.59 -4.11
C GLU A 71 -15.93 -32.61 -2.94
N LEU A 72 -15.82 -33.09 -1.70
CA LEU A 72 -15.92 -32.24 -0.52
C LEU A 72 -14.80 -31.17 -0.47
N ILE A 73 -13.56 -31.56 -0.79
CA ILE A 73 -12.43 -30.63 -0.84
C ILE A 73 -12.58 -29.65 -2.00
N SER A 74 -12.93 -30.13 -3.20
CA SER A 74 -13.04 -29.32 -4.41
C SER A 74 -14.15 -28.27 -4.29
N THR A 75 -15.32 -28.64 -3.78
CA THR A 75 -16.45 -27.73 -3.53
C THR A 75 -16.10 -26.69 -2.46
N SER A 76 -15.45 -27.12 -1.38
CA SER A 76 -14.99 -26.21 -0.31
C SER A 76 -13.93 -25.21 -0.79
N MET A 77 -13.06 -25.64 -1.70
CA MET A 77 -12.09 -24.75 -2.35
C MET A 77 -12.77 -23.74 -3.29
N ALA A 78 -13.81 -24.16 -4.01
CA ALA A 78 -14.57 -23.29 -4.90
C ALA A 78 -15.42 -22.25 -4.14
N ALA A 79 -15.99 -22.63 -2.99
CA ALA A 79 -16.81 -21.75 -2.16
C ALA A 79 -16.00 -20.62 -1.50
N LYS A 80 -14.74 -20.86 -1.16
CA LYS A 80 -13.82 -19.81 -0.67
C LYS A 80 -13.26 -19.04 -1.86
N GLY A 81 -13.98 -18.00 -2.29
CA GLY A 81 -13.50 -17.03 -3.27
C GLY A 81 -12.15 -16.39 -2.87
N LYS A 82 -11.56 -15.55 -3.73
CA LYS A 82 -10.29 -14.85 -3.47
C LYS A 82 -10.44 -13.84 -2.31
N VAL A 83 -10.53 -14.33 -1.08
CA VAL A 83 -10.44 -13.52 0.12
C VAL A 83 -8.96 -13.19 0.29
N GLU A 84 -8.58 -11.95 -0.04
CA GLU A 84 -7.26 -11.46 0.32
C GLU A 84 -7.11 -11.56 1.85
N PRO A 85 -5.99 -12.11 2.36
CA PRO A 85 -5.78 -12.20 3.79
C PRO A 85 -5.93 -10.83 4.43
N LEU A 86 -6.72 -10.73 5.50
CA LEU A 86 -6.90 -9.50 6.29
C LEU A 86 -5.55 -8.85 6.69
N ALA A 87 -4.52 -9.68 6.91
CA ALA A 87 -3.16 -9.21 7.18
C ALA A 87 -2.53 -8.41 6.03
N LEU A 88 -2.77 -8.81 4.76
CA LEU A 88 -2.31 -8.06 3.59
C LEU A 88 -3.07 -6.73 3.46
N GLN A 89 -4.39 -6.75 3.66
CA GLN A 89 -5.21 -5.54 3.65
C GLN A 89 -4.76 -4.56 4.73
N LEU A 90 -4.49 -5.04 5.96
CA LEU A 90 -3.94 -4.23 7.04
C LEU A 90 -2.56 -3.66 6.69
N ALA A 91 -1.67 -4.46 6.09
CA ALA A 91 -0.35 -4.01 5.67
C ALA A 91 -0.44 -2.91 4.59
N GLU A 92 -1.36 -3.04 3.63
CA GLU A 92 -1.62 -2.01 2.62
C GLU A 92 -2.19 -0.73 3.22
N CYS A 93 -3.17 -0.86 4.12
CA CYS A 93 -3.74 0.28 4.84
C CYS A 93 -2.68 1.03 5.65
N ARG A 94 -1.81 0.32 6.36
CA ARG A 94 -0.67 0.94 7.09
C ARG A 94 0.28 1.68 6.15
N ARG A 95 0.61 1.10 4.99
CA ARG A 95 1.44 1.78 3.99
C ARG A 95 0.77 3.02 3.40
N LYS A 96 -0.54 2.97 3.15
CA LYS A 96 -1.32 4.12 2.68
C LYS A 96 -1.33 5.23 3.73
N LEU A 97 -1.55 4.88 5.00
CA LEU A 97 -1.53 5.82 6.13
C LEU A 97 -0.18 6.53 6.25
N ALA A 98 0.93 5.78 6.26
CA ALA A 98 2.27 6.35 6.36
C ALA A 98 2.59 7.31 5.19
N ARG A 99 2.09 7.01 3.98
CA ARG A 99 2.23 7.90 2.81
C ARG A 99 1.42 9.17 2.96
N SER A 100 0.19 9.09 3.49
CA SER A 100 -0.62 10.28 3.74
C SER A 100 -0.04 11.15 4.84
N GLU A 101 0.49 10.56 5.91
CA GLU A 101 1.14 11.30 7.01
C GLU A 101 2.36 12.08 6.50
N LYS A 102 3.22 11.45 5.70
CA LYS A 102 4.37 12.13 5.09
C LYS A 102 3.96 13.30 4.18
N ARG A 103 2.86 13.14 3.42
CA ARG A 103 2.32 14.22 2.59
C ARG A 103 1.78 15.37 3.44
N LEU A 104 1.10 15.05 4.55
CA LEU A 104 0.58 16.04 5.49
C LEU A 104 1.72 16.84 6.12
N GLU A 105 2.77 16.16 6.60
CA GLU A 105 3.96 16.78 7.19
C GLU A 105 4.66 17.73 6.19
N SER A 106 4.81 17.28 4.93
CA SER A 106 5.39 18.12 3.87
C SER A 106 4.54 19.37 3.59
N ALA A 107 3.21 19.21 3.56
CA ALA A 107 2.28 20.32 3.37
C ALA A 107 2.30 21.30 4.55
N GLN A 108 2.36 20.80 5.79
CA GLN A 108 2.48 21.63 6.99
C GLN A 108 3.79 22.42 7.01
N THR A 109 4.90 21.79 6.64
CA THR A 109 6.21 22.45 6.54
C THR A 109 6.19 23.56 5.50
N TYR A 110 5.60 23.28 4.33
CA TYR A 110 5.44 24.29 3.28
C TYR A 110 4.52 25.44 3.71
N ASN A 111 3.42 25.16 4.40
CA ASN A 111 2.55 26.20 4.95
C ASN A 111 3.27 27.07 5.98
N ALA A 112 4.07 26.48 6.88
CA ALA A 112 4.87 27.22 7.84
C ALA A 112 5.88 28.15 7.15
N HIS A 113 6.51 27.69 6.07
CA HIS A 113 7.39 28.50 5.24
C HIS A 113 6.65 29.68 4.58
N LEU A 114 5.46 29.45 4.01
CA LEU A 114 4.65 30.51 3.41
C LEU A 114 4.20 31.55 4.44
N LEU A 115 3.81 31.12 5.64
CA LEU A 115 3.43 32.04 6.73
C LEU A 115 4.62 32.90 7.18
N THR A 116 5.82 32.32 7.24
CA THR A 116 7.05 33.05 7.55
C THR A 116 7.35 34.12 6.49
N LEU A 117 7.23 33.76 5.21
CA LEU A 117 7.40 34.72 4.11
C LEU A 117 6.34 35.83 4.13
N ALA A 118 5.08 35.48 4.36
CA ALA A 118 4.01 36.46 4.46
C ALA A 118 4.30 37.48 5.57
N HIS A 119 4.73 37.01 6.73
CA HIS A 119 5.10 37.87 7.84
C HIS A 119 6.30 38.78 7.51
N GLN A 120 7.31 38.27 6.81
CA GLN A 120 8.43 39.10 6.34
C GLN A 120 7.95 40.22 5.41
N PHE A 121 7.07 39.92 4.47
CA PHE A 121 6.49 40.93 3.57
C PHE A 121 5.62 41.95 4.31
N GLU A 122 4.87 41.54 5.33
CA GLU A 122 4.10 42.46 6.17
C GLU A 122 5.01 43.48 6.85
N LEU A 123 6.15 43.03 7.40
CA LEU A 123 7.15 43.90 8.03
C LEU A 123 7.81 44.84 7.01
N GLU A 124 8.14 44.33 5.80
CA GLU A 124 8.69 45.16 4.73
C GLU A 124 7.71 46.25 4.28
N VAL A 125 6.43 45.91 4.12
CA VAL A 125 5.38 46.87 3.78
C VAL A 125 5.22 47.92 4.87
N ALA A 126 5.23 47.52 6.15
CA ALA A 126 5.18 48.46 7.27
C ALA A 126 6.37 49.44 7.24
N ARG A 127 7.59 48.94 7.05
CA ARG A 127 8.80 49.76 6.93
C ARG A 127 8.75 50.71 5.74
N LEU A 128 8.30 50.24 4.58
CA LEU A 128 8.15 51.10 3.39
C LEU A 128 7.10 52.19 3.60
N ARG A 129 6.01 51.88 4.31
CA ARG A 129 4.99 52.88 4.68
C ARG A 129 5.55 53.96 5.60
N GLU A 130 6.35 53.58 6.60
CA GLU A 130 7.05 54.55 7.46
C GLU A 130 8.00 55.44 6.65
N GLN A 131 8.77 54.86 5.73
CA GLN A 131 9.67 55.62 4.84
C GLN A 131 8.91 56.61 3.95
N VAL A 132 7.81 56.18 3.35
CA VAL A 132 6.95 57.07 2.55
C VAL A 132 6.39 58.20 3.41
N ALA A 133 5.94 57.93 4.63
CA ALA A 133 5.47 58.97 5.55
C ALA A 133 6.58 59.99 5.86
N THR A 134 7.79 59.52 6.18
CA THR A 134 8.92 60.43 6.45
C THR A 134 9.34 61.27 5.25
N LEU A 135 9.23 60.74 4.03
CA LEU A 135 9.54 61.47 2.80
C LEU A 135 8.46 62.50 2.45
N LEU A 136 7.19 62.19 2.72
CA LEU A 136 6.08 63.13 2.54
C LEU A 136 6.17 64.31 3.53
N ASP A 137 6.63 64.05 4.76
CA ASP A 137 6.88 65.09 5.77
C ASP A 137 8.07 66.01 5.42
N GLN A 138 8.97 65.59 4.53
CA GLN A 138 10.17 66.34 4.13
C GLN A 138 9.97 67.32 2.97
N GLY A 139 8.78 67.38 2.34
CA GLY A 139 8.51 68.28 1.22
C GLY A 139 9.22 67.90 -0.09
N PRO A 140 8.82 68.48 -1.24
CA PRO A 140 9.11 67.91 -2.55
C PRO A 140 10.43 68.42 -3.10
N ASP A 141 11.55 67.73 -2.88
CA ASP A 141 12.78 68.10 -3.61
C ASP A 141 13.75 66.98 -4.02
N GLU A 142 13.50 65.69 -3.75
CA GLU A 142 14.41 64.65 -4.26
C GLU A 142 13.74 63.46 -4.96
N PRO A 143 14.24 63.04 -6.14
CA PRO A 143 13.70 61.92 -6.88
C PRO A 143 14.00 60.59 -6.18
N ILE A 144 12.94 59.81 -5.96
CA ILE A 144 13.00 58.45 -5.41
C ILE A 144 13.72 57.53 -6.42
N VAL A 145 15.03 57.32 -6.22
CA VAL A 145 15.78 56.28 -6.93
C VAL A 145 15.46 54.95 -6.24
N GLY A 146 14.60 54.15 -6.86
CA GLY A 146 14.26 52.80 -6.40
C GLY A 146 15.51 51.92 -6.34
N SER A 147 16.09 51.75 -5.14
CA SER A 147 17.19 50.83 -4.91
C SER A 147 16.68 49.39 -4.93
N GLY A 148 16.57 48.82 -6.14
CA GLY A 148 16.19 47.43 -6.38
C GLY A 148 17.25 46.41 -5.93
N ARG A 149 17.64 46.44 -4.65
CA ARG A 149 18.40 45.35 -4.02
C ARG A 149 17.50 44.60 -3.04
N LEU A 150 16.75 43.65 -3.60
CA LEU A 150 16.24 42.51 -2.84
C LEU A 150 17.44 41.69 -2.37
N ILE A 151 17.79 41.84 -1.10
CA ILE A 151 18.82 41.02 -0.45
C ILE A 151 18.19 39.63 -0.21
N GLY A 152 18.77 38.60 -0.81
CA GLY A 152 18.64 37.22 -0.30
C GLY A 152 17.81 36.24 -1.11
N LEU A 153 17.27 36.58 -2.28
CA LEU A 153 16.73 35.58 -3.20
C LEU A 153 17.80 35.19 -4.23
N PRO A 154 18.11 33.89 -4.43
CA PRO A 154 18.97 33.48 -5.53
C PRO A 154 18.34 33.98 -6.82
N THR A 155 19.15 34.63 -7.66
CA THR A 155 18.73 35.13 -8.97
C THR A 155 17.99 34.01 -9.69
N PRO A 156 16.73 34.19 -10.12
CA PRO A 156 16.04 33.14 -10.85
C PRO A 156 16.86 32.87 -12.11
N GLU A 157 17.47 31.69 -12.18
CA GLU A 157 18.13 31.23 -13.39
C GLU A 157 17.10 31.28 -14.51
N ARG A 158 17.25 32.28 -15.40
CA ARG A 158 16.51 32.30 -16.65
C ARG A 158 16.86 31.02 -17.38
N ARG A 159 15.97 30.02 -17.33
CA ARG A 159 15.97 28.89 -18.26
C ARG A 159 16.02 29.51 -19.66
N ARG A 160 17.20 29.47 -20.28
CA ARG A 160 17.35 29.73 -21.72
C ARG A 160 16.51 28.66 -22.40
N ILE A 161 15.31 29.04 -22.84
CA ILE A 161 14.57 28.29 -23.85
C ILE A 161 15.45 28.37 -25.10
N GLY A 162 16.26 27.34 -25.32
CA GLY A 162 17.08 27.21 -26.51
C GLY A 162 16.19 27.20 -27.76
N PRO A 163 16.65 27.77 -28.88
CA PRO A 163 15.90 27.71 -30.12
C PRO A 163 16.00 26.29 -30.67
N GLY A 164 14.93 25.51 -30.52
CA GLY A 164 14.81 24.24 -31.24
C GLY A 164 14.27 23.09 -30.40
N GLN A 165 12.96 23.04 -30.22
CA GLN A 165 12.21 21.78 -30.27
C GLN A 165 10.72 22.08 -30.40
N GLY A 166 10.30 22.24 -31.65
CA GLY A 166 8.92 22.41 -32.04
C GLY A 166 8.72 21.97 -33.48
N ARG A 167 9.29 20.81 -33.86
CA ARG A 167 8.86 20.12 -35.09
C ARG A 167 7.40 19.72 -34.89
N ARG A 168 6.50 20.55 -35.39
CA ARG A 168 5.15 20.15 -35.75
C ARG A 168 5.25 19.04 -36.79
N LYS A 169 4.85 17.83 -36.46
CA LYS A 169 4.20 16.94 -37.43
C LYS A 169 2.70 17.06 -37.18
N ALA A 170 2.06 17.83 -38.04
CA ALA A 170 0.64 17.66 -38.32
C ALA A 170 0.51 16.45 -39.25
N ARG A 171 -0.45 15.58 -38.93
CA ARG A 171 -1.12 14.53 -39.73
C ARG A 171 -0.34 13.88 -40.86
#